data_AF-A0A7V0YFQ5-F1
#
_entry.id   AF-A0A7V0YFQ5-F1
#
_cell.length_a   1.000
_cell.length_b   1.000
_cell.length_c   1.000
_cell.angle_alpha   90.00
_cell.angle_beta   90.00
_cell.angle_gamma   90.00
#
_symmetry.space_group_name_H-M   'P 1'
#
loop_
_entity.id
_entity.type
_entity.pdbx_description
1 polymer ?
#
loop_
_entity_poly.entity_id
_entity_poly.type
_entity_poly.pdbx_seq_one_letter_code
_entity_poly.pdbx_strand_id
1 'polypeptide(L)'
;MKRDIDEILDRCIEDILSDRRTAEDCLLLHRDMRSELEPMLSTILRMGKAGQIMPDKRNKERARERLLLAVEQKHWETGIDRLPSINEIPRRKASWRLVLLRVAAVTFVFVILSGATIAMAEESLPGSPLYPVKLAVEKARIMLVRDNSKKSKMYLNAADSRIKEMAKLKKDDHNYSRLANEVEKDIEAAKKASAKNADKEFESHLNSFIKKNQNVLKDTLKKAPIGARSKIKRTMEKLNEFNSQVK
;
A
#
# COMPACT_ATOMS: atom_id res chain seq x y z
N MET A 1 23.75 4.73 -31.38
CA MET A 1 25.02 4.07 -31.00
C MET A 1 25.08 3.74 -29.51
N LYS A 2 25.33 4.67 -28.56
CA LYS A 2 25.44 4.30 -27.12
C LYS A 2 24.19 3.60 -26.54
N ARG A 3 22.99 4.05 -26.90
CA ARG A 3 21.75 3.39 -26.46
C ARG A 3 21.55 1.98 -27.04
N ASP A 4 22.09 1.72 -28.23
CA ASP A 4 21.90 0.44 -28.92
C ASP A 4 22.82 -0.64 -28.30
N ILE A 5 24.04 -0.26 -27.91
CA ILE A 5 24.97 -1.18 -27.24
C ILE A 5 24.51 -1.53 -25.82
N ASP A 6 23.96 -0.58 -25.07
CA ASP A 6 23.40 -0.82 -23.73
C ASP A 6 22.23 -1.81 -23.79
N GLU A 7 21.31 -1.65 -24.75
CA GLU A 7 20.17 -2.56 -24.94
C GLU A 7 20.60 -3.98 -25.36
N ILE A 8 21.67 -4.08 -26.15
CA ILE A 8 22.25 -5.38 -26.55
C ILE A 8 22.94 -6.04 -25.35
N LEU A 9 23.71 -5.28 -24.57
CA LEU A 9 24.39 -5.76 -23.38
C LEU A 9 23.39 -6.32 -22.36
N ASP A 10 22.31 -5.58 -22.07
CA ASP A 10 21.26 -6.02 -21.14
C ASP A 10 20.64 -7.35 -21.59
N ARG A 11 20.35 -7.48 -22.89
CA ARG A 11 19.79 -8.72 -23.47
C ARG A 11 20.76 -9.89 -23.38
N CYS A 12 22.05 -9.65 -23.64
CA CYS A 12 23.08 -10.68 -23.53
C CYS A 12 23.21 -11.17 -22.07
N ILE A 13 23.16 -10.25 -21.10
CA ILE A 13 23.21 -10.60 -19.67
C ILE A 13 21.99 -11.43 -19.27
N GLU A 14 20.79 -11.04 -19.69
CA GLU A 14 19.56 -11.77 -19.38
C GLU A 14 19.55 -13.19 -19.96
N ASP A 15 20.02 -13.35 -21.21
CA ASP A 15 20.11 -14.65 -21.87
C ASP A 15 21.18 -15.56 -21.24
N ILE A 16 22.32 -15.01 -20.80
CA ILE A 16 23.37 -15.77 -20.11
C ILE A 16 22.92 -16.17 -18.70
N LEU A 17 22.27 -15.28 -17.96
CA LEU A 17 21.72 -15.60 -16.62
C LEU A 17 20.60 -16.64 -16.66
N SER A 18 19.91 -16.76 -17.80
CA SER A 18 18.83 -17.72 -18.02
C SER A 18 19.31 -19.04 -18.66
N ASP A 19 20.62 -19.28 -18.76
CA ASP A 19 21.25 -20.43 -19.44
C ASP A 19 20.79 -20.63 -20.90
N ARG A 20 20.35 -19.56 -21.58
CA ARG A 20 19.87 -19.62 -22.97
C ARG A 20 21.01 -19.51 -23.99
N ARG A 21 22.12 -18.85 -23.65
CA ARG A 21 23.30 -18.63 -24.50
C ARG A 21 24.57 -18.47 -23.67
N THR A 22 25.73 -18.70 -24.30
CA THR A 22 27.03 -18.38 -23.71
C THR A 22 27.47 -16.95 -24.04
N ALA A 23 28.50 -16.46 -23.32
CA ALA A 23 29.09 -15.15 -23.58
C ALA A 23 29.71 -15.09 -24.99
N GLU A 24 30.37 -16.16 -25.42
CA GLU A 24 30.94 -16.32 -26.75
C GLU A 24 29.88 -16.27 -27.85
N ASP A 25 28.70 -16.89 -27.64
CA ASP A 25 27.60 -16.84 -28.61
C ASP A 25 27.09 -15.41 -28.83
N CYS A 26 27.01 -14.61 -27.76
CA CYS A 26 26.59 -13.21 -27.82
C CYS A 26 27.60 -12.36 -28.60
N LEU A 27 28.91 -12.59 -28.39
CA LEU A 27 29.98 -11.90 -29.12
C LEU A 27 30.06 -12.29 -30.60
N LEU A 28 29.65 -13.52 -30.94
CA LEU A 28 29.55 -13.97 -32.34
C LEU A 28 28.34 -13.40 -33.07
N LEU A 29 27.24 -13.11 -32.36
CA LEU A 29 26.04 -12.50 -32.92
C LEU A 29 26.22 -11.00 -33.22
N HIS A 30 27.06 -10.33 -32.42
CA HIS A 30 27.34 -8.90 -32.50
C HIS A 30 28.81 -8.60 -32.82
N ARG A 31 29.30 -9.15 -33.95
CA ARG A 31 30.72 -9.03 -34.36
C ARG A 31 31.18 -7.61 -34.60
N ASP A 32 30.27 -6.75 -35.05
CA ASP A 32 30.49 -5.34 -35.35
C ASP A 32 30.83 -4.51 -34.10
N MET A 33 30.32 -4.91 -32.93
CA MET A 33 30.50 -4.22 -31.64
C MET A 33 31.35 -5.02 -30.64
N ARG A 34 32.01 -6.10 -31.09
CA ARG A 34 32.76 -7.02 -30.23
C ARG A 34 33.81 -6.32 -29.36
N SER A 35 34.57 -5.39 -29.91
CA SER A 35 35.66 -4.69 -29.20
C SER A 35 35.19 -3.83 -28.03
N GLU A 36 33.93 -3.40 -28.05
CA GLU A 36 33.33 -2.57 -26.99
C GLU A 36 32.49 -3.43 -26.03
N LEU A 37 31.82 -4.46 -26.54
CA LEU A 37 30.95 -5.35 -25.75
C LEU A 37 31.72 -6.34 -24.85
N GLU A 38 32.84 -6.88 -25.33
CA GLU A 38 33.69 -7.86 -24.61
C GLU A 38 34.18 -7.37 -23.23
N PRO A 39 34.77 -6.16 -23.09
CA PRO A 39 35.23 -5.68 -21.77
C PRO A 39 34.06 -5.43 -20.80
N MET A 40 32.91 -4.97 -21.29
CA MET A 40 31.73 -4.72 -20.45
C MET A 40 31.12 -6.03 -19.95
N LEU A 41 30.94 -7.00 -20.85
CA LEU A 41 30.38 -8.31 -20.53
C LEU A 41 31.28 -9.09 -19.57
N SER A 42 32.60 -9.09 -19.79
CA SER A 42 33.55 -9.78 -18.90
C SER A 42 33.58 -9.16 -17.49
N THR A 43 33.46 -7.84 -17.37
CA THR A 43 33.38 -7.16 -16.06
C THR A 43 32.12 -7.59 -15.30
N ILE A 44 30.97 -7.55 -15.96
CA ILE A 44 29.67 -7.89 -15.35
C ILE A 44 29.63 -9.37 -14.95
N LEU A 45 30.15 -10.28 -15.78
CA LEU A 45 30.20 -11.71 -15.43
C LEU A 45 31.11 -12.01 -14.23
N ARG A 46 32.22 -11.28 -14.07
CA ARG A 46 33.08 -11.38 -12.88
C ARG A 46 32.36 -10.89 -11.62
N MET A 47 31.59 -9.80 -11.73
CA MET A 47 30.78 -9.27 -10.62
C MET A 47 29.59 -10.17 -10.29
N GLY A 48 28.93 -10.75 -11.29
CA GLY A 48 27.83 -11.71 -11.10
C GLY A 48 28.27 -12.96 -10.34
N LYS A 49 29.48 -13.46 -10.59
CA LYS A 49 30.09 -14.54 -9.79
C LYS A 49 30.39 -14.12 -8.35
N ALA A 50 30.77 -12.86 -8.11
CA ALA A 50 30.98 -12.31 -6.76
C ALA A 50 29.67 -12.02 -6.02
N GLY A 51 28.55 -11.78 -6.74
CA GLY A 51 27.22 -11.57 -6.15
C GLY A 51 26.59 -12.84 -5.56
N GLN A 52 27.12 -14.02 -5.88
CA GLN A 52 26.68 -15.31 -5.35
C GLN A 52 27.40 -15.70 -4.04
N ILE A 53 27.91 -14.73 -3.27
CA ILE A 53 28.37 -15.00 -1.90
C ILE A 53 27.15 -15.26 -1.02
N MET A 54 26.60 -16.48 -1.13
CA MET A 54 25.71 -17.03 -0.11
C MET A 54 26.58 -17.31 1.11
N PRO A 55 26.31 -16.67 2.27
CA PRO A 55 27.07 -16.97 3.47
C PRO A 55 26.87 -18.45 3.81
N ASP A 56 27.97 -19.20 3.88
CA ASP A 56 27.96 -20.57 4.40
C ASP A 56 27.25 -20.60 5.77
N LYS A 57 26.59 -21.71 6.07
CA LYS A 57 25.81 -21.93 7.29
C LYS A 57 26.60 -21.52 8.54
N ARG A 58 27.91 -21.82 8.59
CA ARG A 58 28.81 -21.45 9.69
C ARG A 58 28.98 -19.93 9.83
N ASN A 59 29.09 -19.21 8.73
CA ASN A 59 29.20 -17.74 8.73
C ASN A 59 27.88 -17.08 9.09
N LYS A 60 26.75 -17.66 8.66
CA LYS A 60 25.40 -17.22 9.04
C LYS A 60 25.14 -17.41 10.53
N GLU A 61 25.52 -18.55 11.10
CA GLU A 61 25.39 -18.83 12.53
C GLU A 61 26.24 -17.88 13.37
N ARG A 62 27.51 -17.66 13.00
CA ARG A 62 28.39 -16.69 13.68
C ARG A 62 27.87 -15.25 13.59
N ALA A 63 27.34 -14.85 12.45
CA ALA A 63 26.75 -13.52 12.28
C ALA A 63 25.50 -13.35 13.16
N ARG A 64 24.66 -14.39 13.25
CA ARG A 64 23.49 -14.41 14.15
C ARG A 64 23.90 -14.29 15.60
N GLU A 65 24.90 -15.06 16.03
CA GLU A 65 25.41 -15.02 17.40
C GLU A 65 25.94 -13.63 17.77
N ARG A 66 26.77 -13.03 16.89
CA ARG A 66 27.28 -11.66 17.07
C ARG A 66 26.16 -10.63 17.13
N LEU A 67 25.12 -10.78 16.30
CA LEU A 67 23.96 -9.90 16.31
C LEU A 67 23.20 -10.02 17.64
N LEU A 68 22.94 -11.24 18.11
CA LEU A 68 22.24 -11.47 19.38
C LEU A 68 23.01 -10.88 20.57
N LEU A 69 24.34 -11.09 20.61
CA LEU A 69 25.20 -10.48 21.63
C LEU A 69 25.22 -8.94 21.52
N ALA A 70 25.22 -8.39 20.30
CA ALA A 70 25.15 -6.95 20.10
C ALA A 70 23.79 -6.36 20.51
N VAL A 71 22.69 -7.11 20.35
CA VAL A 71 21.34 -6.72 20.83
C VAL A 71 21.26 -6.79 22.35
N GLU A 72 21.94 -7.74 22.99
CA GLU A 72 22.01 -7.84 24.45
C GLU A 72 22.86 -6.70 25.05
N GLN A 73 23.99 -6.36 24.42
CA GLN A 73 24.87 -5.28 24.89
C GLN A 73 24.36 -3.88 24.55
N LYS A 74 23.62 -3.71 23.45
CA LYS A 74 22.91 -2.46 23.17
C LYS A 74 21.53 -2.49 23.81
N HIS A 75 21.43 -1.89 24.98
CA HIS A 75 20.18 -1.33 25.48
C HIS A 75 19.70 -0.28 24.47
N TRP A 76 18.94 -0.70 23.48
CA TRP A 76 18.30 0.18 22.51
C TRP A 76 17.32 1.08 23.27
N GLU A 77 17.55 2.39 23.19
CA GLU A 77 16.70 3.45 23.72
C GLU A 77 15.36 3.54 22.97
N THR A 78 14.58 2.46 22.90
CA THR A 78 13.14 2.71 22.97
C THR A 78 12.84 3.08 24.40
N GLY A 79 12.25 4.25 24.61
CA GLY A 79 11.72 4.71 25.90
C GLY A 79 10.58 3.85 26.46
N ILE A 80 10.66 2.53 26.28
CA ILE A 80 10.00 1.53 27.08
C ILE A 80 11.09 1.01 28.01
N ASP A 81 11.35 1.78 29.07
CA ASP A 81 12.05 1.25 30.23
C ASP A 81 11.43 -0.10 30.59
N ARG A 82 12.29 -1.09 30.84
CA ARG A 82 11.90 -2.45 31.24
C ARG A 82 10.71 -2.33 32.19
N LEU A 83 9.53 -2.81 31.78
CA LEU A 83 8.36 -2.79 32.67
C LEU A 83 8.80 -3.43 34.00
N PRO A 84 8.51 -2.79 35.15
CA PRO A 84 8.87 -3.35 36.43
C PRO A 84 8.32 -4.78 36.51
N SER A 85 9.17 -5.69 36.96
CA SER A 85 8.81 -7.10 37.15
C SER A 85 7.50 -7.17 37.93
N ILE A 86 6.48 -7.78 37.33
CA ILE A 86 5.14 -7.98 37.93
C ILE A 86 5.17 -8.76 39.26
N ASN A 87 6.34 -9.26 39.68
CA ASN A 87 6.54 -9.92 40.97
C ASN A 87 6.68 -8.96 42.16
N GLU A 88 6.91 -7.66 41.95
CA GLU A 88 7.06 -6.70 43.05
C GLU A 88 5.79 -5.89 43.35
N ILE A 89 4.69 -6.15 42.64
CA ILE A 89 3.43 -5.46 42.90
C ILE A 89 2.83 -6.04 44.19
N PRO A 90 2.70 -5.26 45.29
CA PRO A 90 2.08 -5.75 46.50
C PRO A 90 0.66 -6.19 46.16
N ARG A 91 0.38 -7.49 46.34
CA ARG A 91 -0.93 -8.11 46.15
C ARG A 91 -1.93 -7.61 47.20
N ARG A 92 -2.21 -6.31 47.21
CA ARG A 92 -3.47 -5.82 47.76
C ARG A 92 -4.57 -6.44 46.91
N LYS A 93 -5.59 -7.02 47.56
CA LYS A 93 -6.83 -7.45 46.93
C LYS A 93 -7.54 -6.22 46.35
N ALA A 94 -6.98 -5.62 45.32
CA ALA A 94 -7.66 -4.62 44.51
C ALA A 94 -8.87 -5.34 43.95
N SER A 95 -10.05 -4.88 44.33
CA SER A 95 -11.28 -5.44 43.79
C SER A 95 -11.19 -5.29 42.27
N TRP A 96 -11.27 -6.41 41.56
CA TRP A 96 -11.19 -6.43 40.10
C TRP A 96 -12.17 -5.45 39.45
N ARG A 97 -13.28 -5.14 40.16
CA ARG A 97 -14.21 -4.06 39.84
C ARG A 97 -13.56 -2.66 39.77
N LEU A 98 -12.74 -2.28 40.75
CA LEU A 98 -12.06 -0.98 40.74
C LEU A 98 -10.98 -0.90 39.67
N VAL A 99 -10.29 -2.00 39.38
CA VAL A 99 -9.32 -2.08 38.28
C VAL A 99 -10.03 -1.92 36.93
N LEU A 100 -11.11 -2.66 36.71
CA LEU A 100 -11.92 -2.56 35.49
C LEU A 100 -12.53 -1.17 35.32
N LEU A 101 -13.03 -0.55 36.40
CA LEU A 101 -13.56 0.82 36.37
C LEU A 101 -12.47 1.85 36.02
N ARG A 102 -11.26 1.71 36.54
CA ARG A 102 -10.14 2.60 36.21
C ARG A 102 -9.68 2.42 34.76
N VAL A 103 -9.57 1.18 34.29
CA VAL A 103 -9.27 0.89 32.88
C VAL A 103 -10.35 1.48 31.98
N ALA A 104 -11.63 1.25 32.29
CA ALA A 104 -12.75 1.82 31.55
C ALA A 104 -12.70 3.35 31.52
N ALA A 105 -12.47 4.01 32.66
CA ALA A 105 -12.36 5.47 32.74
C ALA A 105 -11.18 6.01 31.92
N VAL A 106 -10.01 5.39 32.00
CA VAL A 106 -8.83 5.80 31.20
C VAL A 106 -9.09 5.58 29.72
N THR A 107 -9.67 4.46 29.32
CA THR A 107 -10.04 4.21 27.91
C THR A 107 -11.09 5.19 27.42
N PHE A 108 -12.06 5.54 28.26
CA PHE A 108 -13.12 6.50 27.92
C PHE A 108 -12.55 7.91 27.73
N VAL A 109 -11.64 8.33 28.61
CA VAL A 109 -10.90 9.60 28.48
C VAL A 109 -10.07 9.58 27.20
N PHE A 110 -9.36 8.49 26.89
CA PHE A 110 -8.60 8.35 25.64
C PHE A 110 -9.49 8.44 24.40
N VAL A 111 -10.68 7.82 24.43
CA VAL A 111 -11.67 7.86 23.35
C VAL A 111 -12.23 9.28 23.18
N ILE A 112 -12.53 10.00 24.27
CA ILE A 112 -13.01 11.38 24.21
C ILE A 112 -11.93 12.32 23.67
N LEU A 113 -10.70 12.23 24.19
CA LEU A 113 -9.58 13.04 23.68
C LEU A 113 -9.22 12.67 22.23
N SER A 114 -9.53 11.45 21.77
CA SER A 114 -9.36 11.04 20.38
C SER A 114 -10.41 11.60 19.41
N GLY A 115 -11.48 12.26 19.89
CA GLY A 115 -12.44 12.92 19.00
C GLY A 115 -11.78 13.92 18.05
N ALA A 116 -10.79 14.67 18.56
CA ALA A 116 -9.99 15.60 17.76
C ALA A 116 -9.11 14.88 16.71
N THR A 117 -8.53 13.72 17.06
CA THR A 117 -7.69 12.97 16.13
C THR A 117 -8.51 12.30 15.02
N ILE A 118 -9.77 11.94 15.27
CA ILE A 118 -10.68 11.42 14.24
C ILE A 118 -11.03 12.51 13.22
N ALA A 119 -11.33 13.73 13.67
CA ALA A 119 -11.61 14.85 12.78
C ALA A 119 -10.38 15.19 11.90
N MET A 120 -9.17 15.19 12.49
CA MET A 120 -7.93 15.38 11.74
C MET A 120 -7.60 14.21 10.79
N ALA A 121 -7.99 12.99 11.17
CA ALA A 121 -7.82 11.82 10.31
C ALA A 121 -8.70 11.91 9.05
N GLU A 122 -9.82 12.61 9.07
CA GLU A 122 -10.71 12.76 7.91
C GLU A 122 -10.02 13.48 6.73
N GLU A 123 -9.14 14.44 7.01
CA GLU A 123 -8.38 15.15 5.98
C GLU A 123 -7.06 14.48 5.60
N SER A 124 -6.70 13.40 6.31
CA SER A 124 -5.44 12.71 6.11
C SER A 124 -5.36 12.05 4.72
N LEU A 125 -4.17 12.13 4.11
CA LEU A 125 -3.83 11.52 2.81
C LEU A 125 -3.02 10.24 3.01
N PRO A 126 -2.97 9.35 2.00
CA PRO A 126 -2.07 8.20 2.01
C PRO A 126 -0.63 8.61 2.36
N GLY A 127 0.02 7.82 3.22
CA GLY A 127 1.38 8.10 3.72
C GLY A 127 1.43 8.97 4.98
N SER A 128 0.33 9.59 5.40
CA SER A 128 0.29 10.31 6.68
C SER A 128 0.07 9.37 7.88
N PRO A 129 0.55 9.71 9.10
CA PRO A 129 0.41 8.88 10.29
C PRO A 129 -1.04 8.56 10.70
N LEU A 130 -1.98 9.47 10.39
CA LEU A 130 -3.39 9.34 10.76
C LEU A 130 -4.24 8.60 9.72
N TYR A 131 -3.70 8.32 8.52
CA TYR A 131 -4.43 7.63 7.46
C TYR A 131 -4.92 6.22 7.85
N PRO A 132 -4.14 5.38 8.58
CA PRO A 132 -4.64 4.10 9.08
C PRO A 132 -5.84 4.26 10.01
N VAL A 133 -5.89 5.32 10.81
CA VAL A 133 -7.01 5.63 11.71
C VAL A 133 -8.26 5.97 10.89
N LYS A 134 -8.12 6.80 9.85
CA LYS A 134 -9.21 7.10 8.91
C LYS A 134 -9.82 5.81 8.34
N LEU A 135 -8.98 4.92 7.81
CA LEU A 135 -9.43 3.65 7.23
C LEU A 135 -10.12 2.75 8.27
N ALA A 136 -9.62 2.72 9.51
CA ALA A 136 -10.23 1.95 10.59
C ALA A 136 -11.62 2.48 10.95
N VAL A 137 -11.77 3.80 11.06
CA VAL A 137 -13.06 4.47 11.35
C VAL A 137 -14.07 4.21 10.23
N GLU A 138 -13.67 4.36 8.97
CA GLU A 138 -14.53 4.09 7.82
C GLU A 138 -15.01 2.63 7.80
N LYS A 139 -14.11 1.67 8.01
CA LYS A 139 -14.45 0.24 8.08
C LYS A 139 -15.38 -0.08 9.24
N ALA A 140 -15.14 0.50 10.42
CA ALA A 140 -16.02 0.34 11.57
C ALA A 140 -17.44 0.87 11.28
N ARG A 141 -17.55 2.05 10.67
CA ARG A 141 -18.85 2.62 10.24
C ARG A 141 -19.57 1.68 9.27
N ILE A 142 -18.88 1.13 8.27
CA ILE A 142 -19.46 0.17 7.32
C ILE A 142 -19.92 -1.12 8.01
N MET A 143 -19.16 -1.61 9.00
CA MET A 143 -19.47 -2.85 9.73
C MET A 143 -20.71 -2.70 10.63
N LEU A 144 -20.93 -1.52 11.20
CA LEU A 144 -22.08 -1.23 12.06
C LEU A 144 -23.40 -1.08 11.28
N VAL A 145 -23.33 -0.78 9.98
CA VAL A 145 -24.52 -0.63 9.15
C VAL A 145 -25.08 -2.00 8.75
N ARG A 146 -26.27 -2.32 9.29
CA ARG A 146 -27.02 -3.55 9.00
C ARG A 146 -27.77 -3.52 7.66
N ASP A 147 -28.29 -2.35 7.29
CA ASP A 147 -29.10 -2.17 6.09
C ASP A 147 -28.23 -2.18 4.82
N ASN A 148 -28.58 -3.01 3.84
CA ASN A 148 -27.79 -3.19 2.62
C ASN A 148 -27.75 -1.93 1.72
N SER A 149 -28.85 -1.18 1.62
CA SER A 149 -28.91 0.06 0.84
C SER A 149 -28.00 1.13 1.47
N LYS A 150 -28.11 1.31 2.78
CA LYS A 150 -27.22 2.21 3.54
C LYS A 150 -25.76 1.76 3.48
N LYS A 151 -25.50 0.44 3.52
CA LYS A 151 -24.14 -0.10 3.42
C LYS A 151 -23.53 0.16 2.04
N SER A 152 -24.33 0.02 0.98
CA SER A 152 -23.91 0.38 -0.39
C SER A 152 -23.53 1.85 -0.48
N LYS A 153 -24.34 2.74 0.09
CA LYS A 153 -24.04 4.18 0.17
C LYS A 153 -22.73 4.47 0.92
N MET A 154 -22.43 3.74 2.00
CA MET A 154 -21.16 3.90 2.71
C MET A 154 -19.95 3.51 1.85
N TYR A 155 -20.06 2.45 1.04
CA TYR A 155 -19.02 2.09 0.08
C TYR A 155 -18.84 3.16 -1.01
N LEU A 156 -19.93 3.74 -1.55
CA LEU A 156 -19.82 4.85 -2.49
C LEU A 156 -19.16 6.09 -1.86
N ASN A 157 -19.41 6.38 -0.58
CA ASN A 157 -18.75 7.47 0.14
C ASN A 157 -17.25 7.21 0.36
N ALA A 158 -16.86 5.95 0.61
CA ALA A 158 -15.45 5.56 0.68
C ALA A 158 -14.76 5.79 -0.68
N ALA A 159 -15.39 5.35 -1.78
CA ALA A 159 -14.92 5.61 -3.13
C ALA A 159 -14.79 7.12 -3.43
N ASP A 160 -15.79 7.93 -3.05
CA ASP A 160 -15.76 9.41 -3.22
C ASP A 160 -14.56 10.02 -2.50
N SER A 161 -14.26 9.51 -1.29
CA SER A 161 -13.13 9.97 -0.49
C SER A 161 -11.80 9.66 -1.17
N ARG A 162 -11.61 8.44 -1.69
CA ARG A 162 -10.39 8.08 -2.44
C ARG A 162 -10.21 8.91 -3.71
N ILE A 163 -11.30 9.25 -4.42
CA ILE A 163 -11.26 10.12 -5.60
C ILE A 163 -10.81 11.54 -5.23
N LYS A 164 -11.36 12.10 -4.14
CA LYS A 164 -10.93 13.41 -3.63
C LYS A 164 -9.47 13.40 -3.17
N GLU A 165 -9.02 12.32 -2.54
CA GLU A 165 -7.63 12.18 -2.14
C GLU A 165 -6.70 12.16 -3.35
N MET A 166 -7.06 11.42 -4.41
CA MET A 166 -6.31 11.45 -5.67
C MET A 166 -6.19 12.88 -6.23
N ALA A 167 -7.26 13.69 -6.14
CA ALA A 167 -7.23 15.07 -6.59
C ALA A 167 -6.30 15.98 -5.75
N LYS A 168 -6.02 15.60 -4.50
CA LYS A 168 -5.10 16.29 -3.58
C LYS A 168 -3.64 15.80 -3.69
N LEU A 169 -3.41 14.64 -4.31
CA LEU A 169 -2.05 14.11 -4.49
C LEU A 169 -1.21 14.98 -5.44
N LYS A 170 0.11 14.94 -5.25
CA LYS A 170 1.10 15.55 -6.15
C LYS A 170 1.30 14.68 -7.39
N LYS A 171 1.75 15.28 -8.50
CA LYS A 171 1.90 14.64 -9.82
C LYS A 171 2.81 13.39 -9.83
N ASP A 172 3.77 13.30 -8.92
CA ASP A 172 4.77 12.24 -8.81
C ASP A 172 4.42 11.21 -7.72
N ASP A 173 3.26 11.34 -7.07
CA ASP A 173 2.88 10.47 -5.97
C ASP A 173 2.53 9.05 -6.44
N HIS A 174 3.17 8.03 -5.86
CA HIS A 174 2.93 6.63 -6.19
C HIS A 174 1.58 6.11 -5.67
N ASN A 175 0.91 6.85 -4.76
CA ASN A 175 -0.35 6.44 -4.15
C ASN A 175 -1.56 6.50 -5.11
N TYR A 176 -1.47 7.16 -6.27
CA TYR A 176 -2.56 7.16 -7.26
C TYR A 176 -3.02 5.75 -7.63
N SER A 177 -2.07 4.85 -7.86
CA SER A 177 -2.36 3.45 -8.21
C SER A 177 -3.12 2.73 -7.10
N ARG A 178 -2.75 2.99 -5.85
CA ARG A 178 -3.37 2.39 -4.69
C ARG A 178 -4.80 2.90 -4.52
N LEU A 179 -4.99 4.23 -4.59
CA LEU A 179 -6.30 4.86 -4.45
C LEU A 179 -7.26 4.43 -5.58
N ALA A 180 -6.78 4.32 -6.82
CA ALA A 180 -7.59 3.81 -7.92
C ALA A 180 -8.08 2.37 -7.66
N ASN A 181 -7.19 1.49 -7.17
CA ASN A 181 -7.58 0.12 -6.79
C ASN A 181 -8.59 0.10 -5.62
N GLU A 182 -8.42 0.99 -4.63
CA GLU A 182 -9.35 1.12 -3.51
C GLU A 182 -10.74 1.59 -3.99
N VAL A 183 -10.81 2.56 -4.91
CA VAL A 183 -12.08 2.98 -5.55
C VAL A 183 -12.76 1.81 -6.26
N GLU A 184 -12.03 1.06 -7.07
CA GLU A 184 -12.61 -0.08 -7.79
C GLU A 184 -13.21 -1.11 -6.83
N LYS A 185 -12.49 -1.41 -5.74
CA LYS A 185 -12.95 -2.33 -4.69
C LYS A 185 -14.20 -1.82 -3.98
N ASP A 186 -14.25 -0.53 -3.68
CA ASP A 186 -15.40 0.08 -3.00
C ASP A 186 -16.63 0.12 -3.91
N ILE A 187 -16.47 0.40 -5.21
CA ILE A 187 -17.58 0.32 -6.19
C ILE A 187 -18.12 -1.11 -6.30
N GLU A 188 -17.23 -2.11 -6.36
CA GLU A 188 -17.64 -3.52 -6.42
C GLU A 188 -18.37 -3.95 -5.14
N ALA A 189 -17.89 -3.51 -3.98
CA ALA A 189 -18.55 -3.75 -2.71
C ALA A 189 -19.92 -3.05 -2.62
N ALA A 190 -20.04 -1.83 -3.15
CA ALA A 190 -21.30 -1.12 -3.27
C ALA A 190 -22.29 -1.90 -4.15
N LYS A 191 -21.87 -2.34 -5.34
CA LYS A 191 -22.66 -3.20 -6.23
C LYS A 191 -23.15 -4.46 -5.54
N LYS A 192 -22.27 -5.15 -4.82
CA LYS A 192 -22.62 -6.38 -4.09
C LYS A 192 -23.62 -6.12 -2.96
N ALA A 193 -23.49 -4.98 -2.28
CA ALA A 193 -24.44 -4.58 -1.23
C ALA A 193 -25.80 -4.16 -1.83
N SER A 194 -25.81 -3.45 -2.96
CA SER A 194 -27.06 -3.02 -3.62
C SER A 194 -27.79 -4.15 -4.34
N ALA A 195 -27.10 -5.19 -4.82
CA ALA A 195 -27.71 -6.32 -5.54
C ALA A 195 -28.84 -7.03 -4.78
N LYS A 196 -28.94 -6.85 -3.46
CA LYS A 196 -30.05 -7.39 -2.65
C LYS A 196 -31.28 -6.49 -2.56
N ASN A 197 -31.14 -5.17 -2.76
CA ASN A 197 -32.19 -4.15 -2.56
C ASN A 197 -31.87 -2.87 -3.37
N ALA A 198 -31.73 -2.94 -4.70
CA ALA A 198 -31.52 -1.75 -5.52
C ALA A 198 -32.83 -0.94 -5.53
N ASP A 199 -32.92 0.04 -4.65
CA ASP A 199 -34.05 0.97 -4.56
C ASP A 199 -33.78 2.25 -5.36
N LYS A 200 -34.83 3.02 -5.64
CA LYS A 200 -34.72 4.33 -6.33
C LYS A 200 -33.80 5.31 -5.61
N GLU A 201 -33.66 5.18 -4.27
CA GLU A 201 -32.75 6.02 -3.48
C GLU A 201 -31.28 5.71 -3.82
N PHE A 202 -30.91 4.43 -3.93
CA PHE A 202 -29.58 4.02 -4.35
C PHE A 202 -29.24 4.51 -5.77
N GLU A 203 -30.15 4.38 -6.73
CA GLU A 203 -29.94 4.87 -8.10
C GLU A 203 -29.69 6.38 -8.14
N SER A 204 -30.46 7.15 -7.37
CA SER A 204 -30.28 8.59 -7.24
C SER A 204 -28.90 8.94 -6.68
N HIS A 205 -28.48 8.23 -5.62
CA HIS A 205 -27.15 8.41 -5.04
C HIS A 205 -26.02 8.03 -5.98
N LEU A 206 -26.15 6.93 -6.71
CA LEU A 206 -25.17 6.50 -7.70
C LEU A 206 -25.01 7.53 -8.82
N ASN A 207 -26.13 8.01 -9.38
CA ASN A 207 -26.11 9.05 -10.41
C ASN A 207 -25.44 10.34 -9.93
N SER A 208 -25.75 10.77 -8.70
CA SER A 208 -25.11 11.93 -8.07
C SER A 208 -23.60 11.73 -7.88
N PHE A 209 -23.21 10.57 -7.36
CA PHE A 209 -21.81 10.18 -7.16
C PHE A 209 -21.02 10.19 -8.47
N ILE A 210 -21.56 9.60 -9.53
CA ILE A 210 -20.91 9.56 -10.85
C ILE A 210 -20.77 10.97 -11.41
N LYS A 211 -21.86 11.75 -11.47
CA LYS A 211 -21.83 13.11 -12.03
C LYS A 211 -20.80 13.99 -11.32
N LYS A 212 -20.74 13.92 -9.99
CA LYS A 212 -19.79 14.66 -9.17
C LYS A 212 -18.35 14.23 -9.45
N ASN A 213 -18.07 12.93 -9.44
CA ASN A 213 -16.71 12.42 -9.51
C ASN A 213 -16.14 12.34 -10.92
N GLN A 214 -16.98 12.34 -11.96
CA GLN A 214 -16.51 12.33 -13.35
C GLN A 214 -15.64 13.56 -13.67
N ASN A 215 -16.00 14.74 -13.17
CA ASN A 215 -15.21 15.96 -13.36
C ASN A 215 -13.90 15.92 -12.57
N VAL A 216 -13.96 15.48 -11.32
CA VAL A 216 -12.78 15.34 -10.46
C VAL A 216 -11.77 14.37 -11.07
N LEU A 217 -12.23 13.23 -11.59
CA LEU A 217 -11.37 12.23 -12.24
C LEU A 217 -10.75 12.77 -13.53
N LYS A 218 -11.49 13.53 -14.35
CA LYS A 218 -10.94 14.19 -15.55
C LYS A 218 -9.79 15.15 -15.20
N ASP A 219 -9.96 15.96 -14.17
CA ASP A 219 -8.90 16.90 -13.75
C ASP A 219 -7.73 16.19 -13.08
N THR A 220 -8.00 15.15 -12.30
CA THR A 220 -6.99 14.29 -11.70
C THR A 220 -6.16 13.59 -12.77
N LEU A 221 -6.78 13.13 -13.86
CA LEU A 221 -6.09 12.48 -14.99
C LEU A 221 -5.04 13.39 -15.64
N LYS A 222 -5.30 14.70 -15.73
CA LYS A 222 -4.36 15.69 -16.27
C LYS A 222 -3.10 15.78 -15.40
N LYS A 223 -3.26 15.71 -14.08
CA LYS A 223 -2.19 15.85 -13.08
C LYS A 223 -1.47 14.54 -12.77
N ALA A 224 -2.12 13.39 -12.96
CA ALA A 224 -1.57 12.09 -12.60
C ALA A 224 -0.38 11.65 -13.47
N PRO A 225 0.57 10.87 -12.91
CA PRO A 225 1.70 10.32 -13.64
C PRO A 225 1.24 9.27 -14.66
N ILE A 226 2.01 9.08 -15.74
CA ILE A 226 1.64 8.24 -16.89
C ILE A 226 1.21 6.83 -16.46
N GLY A 227 1.95 6.22 -15.53
CA GLY A 227 1.63 4.88 -15.00
C GLY A 227 0.32 4.78 -14.21
N ALA A 228 -0.20 5.90 -13.68
CA ALA A 228 -1.47 5.92 -12.95
C ALA A 228 -2.68 6.28 -13.83
N ARG A 229 -2.45 6.94 -14.97
CA ARG A 229 -3.53 7.38 -15.88
C ARG A 229 -4.36 6.21 -16.41
N SER A 230 -3.72 5.09 -16.74
CA SER A 230 -4.40 3.88 -17.21
C SER A 230 -5.39 3.34 -16.17
N LYS A 231 -4.98 3.31 -14.88
CA LYS A 231 -5.84 2.87 -13.78
C LYS A 231 -6.99 3.84 -13.52
N ILE A 232 -6.74 5.14 -13.53
CA ILE A 232 -7.78 6.16 -13.38
C ILE A 232 -8.81 6.04 -14.53
N LYS A 233 -8.35 5.83 -15.76
CA LYS A 233 -9.23 5.62 -16.92
C LYS A 233 -10.08 4.36 -16.75
N ARG A 234 -9.48 3.25 -16.29
CA ARG A 234 -10.21 2.01 -15.99
C ARG A 234 -11.27 2.21 -14.90
N THR A 235 -10.95 2.99 -13.86
CA THR A 235 -11.92 3.34 -12.82
C THR A 235 -13.10 4.12 -13.39
N MET A 236 -12.85 5.08 -14.29
CA MET A 236 -13.92 5.80 -15.00
C MET A 236 -14.78 4.88 -15.88
N GLU A 237 -14.17 3.92 -16.56
CA GLU A 237 -14.88 2.92 -17.36
C GLU A 237 -15.78 2.05 -16.49
N LYS A 238 -15.26 1.52 -15.37
CA LYS A 238 -16.05 0.75 -14.39
C LYS A 238 -17.21 1.54 -13.79
N LEU A 239 -17.02 2.84 -13.52
CA LEU A 239 -18.10 3.71 -13.04
C LEU A 239 -19.24 3.82 -14.06
N ASN A 240 -18.90 3.99 -15.34
CA ASN A 240 -19.90 4.05 -16.40
C ASN A 240 -20.59 2.70 -16.62
N GLU A 241 -19.84 1.61 -16.57
CA GLU A 241 -20.37 0.25 -16.65
C GLU A 241 -21.35 -0.01 -15.50
N PHE A 242 -20.97 0.35 -14.27
CA PHE A 242 -21.84 0.19 -13.11
C PHE A 242 -23.13 1.00 -13.24
N ASN A 243 -23.07 2.22 -13.77
CA ASN A 243 -24.26 3.03 -14.06
C ASN A 243 -25.20 2.35 -15.05
N SER A 244 -24.65 1.71 -16.09
CA SER A 244 -25.44 1.07 -17.15
C SER A 244 -26.17 -0.19 -16.69
N GLN A 245 -25.64 -0.88 -15.67
CA GLN A 245 -26.23 -2.12 -15.13
C GLN A 245 -27.28 -1.87 -14.05
N VAL A 246 -27.33 -0.65 -13.50
CA VAL A 246 -28.27 -0.24 -12.46
C VAL A 246 -29.50 0.46 -13.04
N LYS A 247 -29.45 0.92 -14.30
CA LYS A 247 -30.60 1.40 -15.06
C LYS A 247 -31.35 0.26 -15.74
#